data_AF-A0A6J1WFY6-F1
#
_entry.id   AF-A0A6J1WFY6-F1
#
_cell.length_a   1.000
_cell.length_b   1.000
_cell.length_c   1.000
_cell.angle_alpha   90.00
_cell.angle_beta   90.00
_cell.angle_gamma   90.00
#
_symmetry.space_group_name_H-M   'P 1'
#
loop_
_entity.id
_entity.type
_entity.pdbx_description
1 polymer ?
#
loop_
_entity_poly.entity_id
_entity_poly.type
_entity_poly.pdbx_seq_one_letter_code
_entity_poly.pdbx_strand_id
1 'polypeptide(L)'
;MGLPQLETCCFVLDLKTGNLVMGGLNAFLSFVMLIVMIVIAITVGSAEETGDPEIDAAITGLYVMCIILAFMYLAKFLLDLFFIYGVIVERAPIIKTYFIVWIVFFLLSMFVFFLNVTHFNAGTICTQLFYIGLNVYTILLSHSFYKQLNSREEV
;
A
#
# COMPACT_ATOMS: atom_id res chain seq x y z
N MET A 1 2.58 1.95 -27.54
CA MET A 1 1.46 2.85 -27.15
C MET A 1 1.69 3.24 -25.70
N GLY A 2 1.92 4.52 -25.42
CA GLY A 2 2.34 4.98 -24.08
C GLY A 2 1.15 5.08 -23.12
N LEU A 3 1.37 4.75 -21.84
CA LEU A 3 0.39 5.00 -20.78
C LEU A 3 0.03 6.50 -20.74
N PRO A 4 -1.23 6.85 -20.43
CA PRO A 4 -1.67 8.23 -20.32
C PRO A 4 -0.83 8.97 -19.28
N GLN A 5 -0.30 10.13 -19.65
CA GLN A 5 0.47 11.00 -18.76
C GLN A 5 -0.48 11.98 -18.09
N LEU A 6 -0.41 12.09 -16.77
CA LEU A 6 -1.09 13.15 -16.03
C LEU A 6 -0.17 14.37 -15.98
N GLU A 7 -0.66 15.53 -16.41
CA GLU A 7 0.05 16.83 -16.30
C GLU A 7 -0.21 17.52 -14.96
N THR A 8 -1.27 17.13 -14.25
CA THR A 8 -1.61 17.62 -12.90
C THR A 8 -2.20 16.50 -12.04
N CYS A 9 -1.94 16.54 -10.74
CA CYS A 9 -2.64 15.72 -9.74
C CYS A 9 -3.91 16.45 -9.29
N CYS A 10 -5.06 15.77 -9.25
CA CYS A 10 -6.35 16.36 -8.86
C CYS A 10 -6.67 17.71 -9.56
N PHE A 11 -6.35 17.85 -10.85
CA PHE A 11 -6.60 19.04 -11.69
C PHE A 11 -5.93 20.36 -11.30
N VAL A 12 -5.33 20.48 -10.10
CA VAL A 12 -4.83 21.77 -9.56
C VAL A 12 -3.41 21.67 -9.00
N LEU A 13 -2.92 20.47 -8.65
CA LEU A 13 -1.64 20.30 -7.97
C LEU A 13 -0.53 19.89 -8.95
N ASP A 14 0.65 20.51 -8.78
CA ASP A 14 1.89 20.08 -9.41
C ASP A 14 2.18 18.60 -9.13
N LEU A 15 2.75 17.88 -10.10
CA LEU A 15 3.05 16.44 -9.97
C LEU A 15 3.92 16.11 -8.76
N LYS A 16 4.86 16.99 -8.40
CA LYS A 16 5.72 16.81 -7.22
C LYS A 16 4.89 16.85 -5.94
N THR A 17 4.03 17.86 -5.81
CA THR A 17 3.13 18.02 -4.67
C THR A 17 2.12 16.88 -4.60
N GLY A 18 1.57 16.45 -5.75
CA GLY A 18 0.66 15.32 -5.85
C GLY A 18 1.27 13.99 -5.38
N ASN A 19 2.49 13.68 -5.81
CA ASN A 19 3.19 12.47 -5.34
C ASN A 19 3.59 12.55 -3.86
N LEU A 20 3.92 13.74 -3.36
CA LEU A 20 4.25 13.92 -1.94
C LEU A 20 2.99 13.76 -1.07
N VAL A 21 1.85 14.31 -1.49
CA VAL A 21 0.56 14.17 -0.80
C VAL A 21 0.08 12.71 -0.84
N MET A 22 0.10 12.05 -2.00
CA MET A 22 -0.34 10.66 -2.11
C MET A 22 0.61 9.69 -1.40
N GLY A 23 1.92 9.90 -1.51
CA GLY A 23 2.91 9.16 -0.73
C GLY A 23 2.70 9.34 0.78
N GLY A 24 2.46 10.58 1.22
CA GLY A 24 2.17 10.89 2.61
C GLY A 24 0.87 10.26 3.12
N LEU A 25 -0.20 10.28 2.31
CA LEU A 25 -1.46 9.61 2.63
C LEU A 25 -1.26 8.09 2.75
N ASN A 26 -0.52 7.48 1.83
CA ASN A 26 -0.22 6.05 1.84
C ASN A 26 0.62 5.66 3.07
N ALA A 27 1.63 6.46 3.42
CA ALA A 27 2.44 6.29 4.62
C ALA A 27 1.60 6.44 5.90
N PHE A 28 0.70 7.42 5.96
CA PHE A 28 -0.19 7.61 7.09
C PHE A 28 -1.15 6.43 7.25
N LEU A 29 -1.79 5.98 6.16
CA LEU A 29 -2.68 4.84 6.18
C LEU A 29 -1.95 3.54 6.56
N SER A 30 -0.76 3.30 6.01
CA SER A 30 0.03 2.11 6.36
C SER A 30 0.48 2.12 7.82
N PHE A 31 0.79 3.30 8.38
CA PHE A 31 1.10 3.45 9.80
C PHE A 31 -0.13 3.22 10.71
N VAL A 32 -1.29 3.75 10.35
CA VAL A 32 -2.54 3.52 11.10
C VAL A 32 -2.88 2.03 11.08
N MET A 33 -2.79 1.37 9.92
CA MET A 33 -3.05 -0.07 9.81
C MET A 33 -2.02 -0.91 10.60
N LEU A 34 -0.76 -0.49 10.65
CA LEU A 34 0.26 -1.12 11.50
C LEU A 34 -0.15 -1.08 12.98
N ILE A 35 -0.56 0.09 13.49
CA ILE A 35 -1.00 0.23 14.88
C ILE A 35 -2.21 -0.66 15.15
N VAL A 36 -3.21 -0.65 14.26
CA VAL A 36 -4.40 -1.49 14.38
C VAL A 36 -4.02 -2.97 14.45
N MET A 37 -3.11 -3.44 13.60
CA MET A 37 -2.64 -4.83 13.60
C MET A 37 -1.87 -5.20 14.88
N ILE A 38 -1.06 -4.28 15.42
CA ILE A 38 -0.37 -4.49 16.70
C ILE A 38 -1.39 -4.61 17.84
N VAL A 39 -2.38 -3.72 17.90
CA VAL A 39 -3.45 -3.78 18.90
C VAL A 39 -4.21 -5.10 18.80
N ILE A 40 -4.60 -5.51 17.59
CA ILE A 40 -5.26 -6.80 17.37
C ILE A 40 -4.37 -7.95 17.85
N ALA A 41 -3.09 -7.97 17.48
CA ALA A 41 -2.16 -9.00 17.91
C ALA A 41 -2.07 -9.10 19.44
N ILE A 42 -1.99 -7.96 20.15
CA ILE A 42 -1.97 -7.94 21.62
C ILE A 42 -3.28 -8.50 22.17
N THR A 43 -4.44 -8.07 21.64
CA THR A 43 -5.75 -8.55 22.13
C THR A 43 -5.95 -10.03 21.91
N VAL A 44 -5.54 -10.56 20.76
CA VAL A 44 -5.63 -11.99 20.43
C VAL A 44 -4.62 -12.79 21.27
N GLY A 45 -3.41 -12.27 21.48
CA GLY A 45 -2.39 -12.90 22.32
C GLY A 45 -2.74 -12.92 23.80
N SER A 46 -3.68 -12.07 24.25
CA SER A 46 -4.21 -12.07 25.61
C SER A 46 -5.47 -12.92 25.79
N ALA A 47 -5.95 -13.59 24.74
CA ALA A 47 -7.12 -14.46 24.85
C ALA A 47 -6.80 -15.67 25.76
N GLU A 48 -7.66 -15.90 26.75
CA GLU A 48 -7.55 -17.07 27.62
C GLU A 48 -7.85 -18.35 26.82
N GLU A 49 -7.11 -19.42 27.12
CA GLU A 49 -7.34 -20.74 26.51
C GLU A 49 -8.77 -21.19 26.84
N THR A 50 -9.51 -21.55 25.78
CA THR A 50 -10.91 -21.96 25.92
C THR A 50 -11.05 -23.43 26.29
N GLY A 51 -9.95 -24.21 26.22
CA GLY A 51 -9.92 -25.64 26.50
C GLY A 51 -10.42 -26.49 25.33
N ASP A 52 -10.87 -25.85 24.24
CA ASP A 52 -11.19 -26.50 22.97
C ASP A 52 -9.99 -26.36 22.01
N PRO A 53 -9.31 -27.47 21.66
CA PRO A 53 -8.10 -27.42 20.84
C PRO A 53 -8.34 -26.88 19.43
N GLU A 54 -9.56 -26.96 18.89
CA GLU A 54 -9.87 -26.43 17.56
C GLU A 54 -9.96 -24.89 17.59
N ILE A 55 -10.57 -24.33 18.64
CA ILE A 55 -10.70 -22.89 18.85
C ILE A 55 -9.33 -22.28 19.19
N ASP A 56 -8.59 -22.91 20.10
CA ASP A 56 -7.27 -22.42 20.53
C ASP A 56 -6.26 -22.46 19.36
N ALA A 57 -6.35 -23.45 18.45
CA ALA A 57 -5.58 -23.49 17.21
C ALA A 57 -5.93 -22.35 16.25
N ALA A 58 -7.22 -22.02 16.09
CA ALA A 58 -7.67 -20.91 15.26
C ALA A 58 -7.19 -19.55 15.80
N ILE A 59 -7.26 -19.34 17.12
CA ILE A 59 -6.77 -18.13 17.80
C ILE A 59 -5.26 -17.98 17.62
N THR A 60 -4.51 -19.07 17.81
CA THR A 60 -3.05 -19.10 17.59
C THR A 60 -2.70 -18.77 16.14
N GLY A 61 -3.44 -19.34 15.18
CA GLY A 61 -3.27 -19.03 13.76
C GLY A 61 -3.52 -17.55 13.44
N LEU A 62 -4.59 -16.98 14.00
CA LEU A 62 -4.90 -15.56 13.85
C LEU A 62 -3.80 -14.67 14.45
N TYR A 63 -3.28 -15.01 15.63
CA TYR A 63 -2.19 -14.30 16.27
C TYR A 63 -0.93 -14.24 15.39
N VAL A 64 -0.50 -15.39 14.85
CA VAL A 64 0.66 -15.47 13.95
C VAL A 64 0.44 -14.66 12.67
N MET A 65 -0.76 -14.74 12.08
CA MET A 65 -1.12 -13.95 10.91
C MET A 65 -1.06 -12.44 11.18
N CYS A 66 -1.58 -11.99 12.33
CA CYS A 66 -1.51 -10.58 12.73
C CYS A 66 -0.07 -10.09 12.87
N ILE A 67 0.84 -10.90 13.43
CA ILE A 67 2.27 -10.56 13.52
C ILE A 67 2.90 -10.42 12.13
N ILE A 68 2.65 -11.37 11.23
CA ILE A 68 3.18 -11.32 9.85
C ILE A 68 2.68 -10.06 9.13
N LEU A 69 1.38 -9.77 9.24
CA LEU A 69 0.79 -8.58 8.66
C LEU A 69 1.36 -7.29 9.26
N ALA A 70 1.63 -7.25 10.57
CA ALA A 70 2.29 -6.11 11.20
C ALA A 70 3.68 -5.86 10.61
N PHE A 71 4.52 -6.90 10.45
CA PHE A 71 5.82 -6.75 9.80
C PHE A 71 5.71 -6.30 8.34
N MET A 72 4.73 -6.81 7.60
CA MET A 72 4.46 -6.39 6.23
C MET A 72 4.07 -4.91 6.14
N TYR A 73 3.20 -4.43 7.04
CA TYR A 73 2.82 -3.01 7.09
C TYR A 73 3.97 -2.10 7.54
N LEU A 74 4.84 -2.58 8.44
CA LEU A 74 6.05 -1.87 8.82
C LEU A 74 7.00 -1.71 7.62
N ALA A 75 7.26 -2.79 6.89
CA ALA A 75 8.08 -2.74 5.68
C ALA A 75 7.46 -1.79 4.63
N LYS A 76 6.14 -1.85 4.46
CA LYS A 76 5.40 -0.95 3.58
C LYS A 76 5.55 0.52 3.99
N PHE A 77 5.40 0.82 5.28
CA PHE A 77 5.59 2.17 5.81
C PHE A 77 7.00 2.72 5.52
N LEU A 78 8.03 1.90 5.72
CA LEU A 78 9.42 2.29 5.42
C LEU A 78 9.64 2.55 3.92
N LEU A 79 9.04 1.73 3.05
CA LEU A 79 9.09 1.94 1.60
C LEU A 79 8.35 3.23 1.19
N ASP A 80 7.20 3.51 1.80
CA ASP A 80 6.43 4.73 1.54
C ASP A 80 7.21 5.98 1.97
N LEU A 81 7.93 5.93 3.11
CA LEU A 81 8.85 7.00 3.54
C LEU A 81 10.02 7.16 2.56
N PHE A 82 10.62 6.05 2.12
CA PHE A 82 11.71 6.08 1.15
C PHE A 82 11.28 6.67 -0.20
N PHE A 83 10.04 6.41 -0.61
CA PHE A 83 9.43 7.04 -1.79
C PHE A 83 9.28 8.55 -1.62
N ILE A 84 8.72 9.01 -0.50
CA ILE A 84 8.59 10.45 -0.21
C ILE A 84 9.97 11.11 -0.25
N TYR A 85 10.97 10.49 0.36
CA TYR A 85 12.36 10.97 0.30
C TYR A 85 12.87 11.03 -1.15
N GLY A 86 12.64 9.99 -1.96
CA GLY A 86 13.00 9.96 -3.38
C GLY A 86 12.35 11.07 -4.21
N VAL A 87 11.10 11.42 -3.89
CA VAL A 87 10.37 12.53 -4.52
C VAL A 87 10.93 13.89 -4.09
N ILE A 88 11.33 14.06 -2.82
CA ILE A 88 11.92 15.31 -2.32
C ILE A 88 13.29 15.56 -2.95
N VAL A 89 14.15 14.53 -3.00
CA VAL A 89 15.52 14.61 -3.54
C VAL A 89 15.53 14.56 -5.07
N GLU A 90 14.37 14.40 -5.71
CA GLU A 90 14.21 14.35 -7.17
C GLU A 90 15.17 13.35 -7.83
N ARG A 91 15.35 12.15 -7.25
CA ARG A 91 16.15 11.09 -7.87
C ARG A 91 15.29 10.08 -8.61
N ALA A 92 15.32 10.17 -9.94
CA ALA A 92 14.65 9.25 -10.86
C ALA A 92 14.87 7.75 -10.56
N PRO A 93 16.09 7.26 -10.24
CA PRO A 93 16.29 5.82 -10.01
C PRO A 93 15.59 5.31 -8.75
N ILE A 94 15.43 6.15 -7.71
CA ILE A 94 14.74 5.76 -6.47
C ILE A 94 13.24 5.59 -6.73
N ILE A 95 12.66 6.54 -7.47
CA ILE A 95 11.25 6.55 -7.83
C ILE A 95 10.92 5.34 -8.73
N LYS A 96 11.82 5.00 -9.68
CA LYS A 96 11.68 3.84 -10.55
C LYS A 96 11.64 2.52 -9.78
N THR A 97 12.57 2.33 -8.84
CA THR A 97 12.63 1.10 -8.04
C THR A 97 11.38 0.96 -7.19
N TYR A 98 10.93 2.04 -6.53
CA TYR A 98 9.70 2.02 -5.76
C TYR A 98 8.48 1.70 -6.65
N PHE A 99 8.38 2.30 -7.83
CA PHE A 99 7.30 2.03 -8.79
C PHE A 99 7.21 0.56 -9.19
N ILE A 100 8.35 -0.08 -9.50
CA ILE A 100 8.38 -1.50 -9.88
C ILE A 100 7.92 -2.37 -8.71
N VAL A 101 8.45 -2.12 -7.51
CA VAL A 101 8.03 -2.85 -6.30
C VAL A 101 6.53 -2.68 -6.05
N TRP A 102 6.00 -1.46 -6.25
CA TRP A 102 4.59 -1.18 -5.99
C TRP A 102 3.64 -1.81 -7.00
N ILE A 103 4.03 -1.93 -8.27
CA ILE A 103 3.30 -2.72 -9.26
C ILE A 103 3.21 -4.21 -8.86
N VAL A 104 4.30 -4.78 -8.35
CA VAL A 104 4.30 -6.19 -7.93
C VAL A 104 3.34 -6.41 -6.76
N PHE A 105 3.38 -5.53 -5.74
CA PHE A 105 2.43 -5.58 -4.62
C PHE A 105 0.99 -5.37 -5.08
N PHE A 106 0.74 -4.44 -5.99
CA PHE A 106 -0.57 -4.20 -6.56
C PHE A 106 -1.13 -5.45 -7.26
N LEU A 107 -0.35 -6.07 -8.14
CA LEU A 107 -0.76 -7.30 -8.84
C LEU A 107 -1.05 -8.43 -7.86
N LEU A 108 -0.18 -8.63 -6.87
CA LEU A 108 -0.38 -9.66 -5.86
C LEU A 108 -1.67 -9.42 -5.04
N SER A 109 -1.94 -8.17 -4.65
CA SER A 109 -3.20 -7.82 -3.98
C SER A 109 -4.43 -8.09 -4.85
N MET A 110 -4.33 -7.85 -6.16
CA MET A 110 -5.41 -8.08 -7.11
C MET A 110 -5.73 -9.58 -7.27
N PHE A 111 -4.70 -10.42 -7.33
CA PHE A 111 -4.88 -11.88 -7.36
C PHE A 111 -5.58 -12.40 -6.10
N VAL A 112 -5.15 -11.94 -4.92
CA VAL A 112 -5.78 -12.32 -3.64
C VAL A 112 -7.23 -11.87 -3.60
N PHE A 113 -7.54 -10.66 -4.10
CA PHE A 113 -8.91 -10.17 -4.17
C PHE A 113 -9.81 -11.07 -5.05
N PHE A 114 -9.39 -11.41 -6.27
CA PHE A 114 -10.19 -12.28 -7.15
C PHE A 114 -10.39 -13.68 -6.59
N LEU A 115 -9.39 -14.24 -5.91
CA LEU A 115 -9.50 -15.56 -5.28
C LEU A 115 -10.49 -15.58 -4.11
N ASN A 116 -10.67 -14.45 -3.42
CA ASN A 116 -11.52 -14.37 -2.22
C ASN A 116 -12.85 -13.63 -2.45
N VAL A 117 -13.13 -13.18 -3.68
CA VAL A 117 -14.31 -12.35 -3.99
C VAL A 117 -15.63 -13.05 -3.64
N THR A 118 -15.68 -14.38 -3.74
CA THR A 118 -16.87 -15.18 -3.41
C THR A 118 -17.15 -15.27 -1.92
N HIS A 119 -16.15 -15.00 -1.07
CA HIS A 119 -16.27 -15.03 0.39
C HIS A 119 -16.50 -13.64 0.99
N PHE A 120 -16.44 -12.57 0.19
CA PHE A 120 -16.58 -11.20 0.67
C PHE A 120 -18.03 -10.72 0.63
N ASN A 121 -18.41 -9.97 1.66
CA ASN A 121 -19.65 -9.21 1.68
C ASN A 121 -19.55 -8.00 0.71
N ALA A 122 -20.67 -7.52 0.18
CA ALA A 122 -20.73 -6.43 -0.79
C ALA A 122 -20.00 -5.16 -0.31
N GLY A 123 -20.09 -4.85 0.99
CA GLY A 123 -19.37 -3.73 1.59
C GLY A 123 -17.84 -3.88 1.51
N THR A 124 -17.32 -5.08 1.79
CA THR A 124 -15.88 -5.39 1.69
C THR A 124 -15.39 -5.36 0.25
N ILE A 125 -16.23 -5.77 -0.70
CA ILE A 125 -15.92 -5.68 -2.14
C ILE A 125 -15.79 -4.21 -2.56
N CYS A 126 -16.73 -3.35 -2.17
CA CYS A 126 -16.67 -1.92 -2.50
C CYS A 126 -15.42 -1.23 -1.91
N THR A 127 -15.08 -1.51 -0.66
CA THR A 127 -13.88 -0.91 -0.04
C THR A 127 -12.60 -1.41 -0.69
N GLN A 128 -12.52 -2.70 -1.06
CA GLN A 128 -11.37 -3.22 -1.80
C GLN A 128 -11.24 -2.61 -3.20
N LEU A 129 -12.35 -2.44 -3.93
CA LEU A 129 -12.31 -1.79 -5.25
C LEU A 129 -11.85 -0.33 -5.16
N PHE A 130 -12.30 0.40 -4.13
CA PHE A 130 -11.83 1.76 -3.89
C PHE A 130 -10.33 1.80 -3.58
N TYR A 131 -9.85 0.87 -2.75
CA TYR A 131 -8.43 0.73 -2.45
C TYR A 131 -7.60 0.41 -3.70
N ILE A 132 -8.05 -0.52 -4.55
CA ILE A 132 -7.41 -0.83 -5.83
C ILE A 132 -7.36 0.41 -6.72
N GLY A 133 -8.46 1.17 -6.82
CA GLY A 133 -8.52 2.42 -7.59
C GLY A 133 -7.49 3.46 -7.12
N LEU A 134 -7.38 3.67 -5.80
CA LEU A 134 -6.37 4.57 -5.22
C LEU A 134 -4.94 4.11 -5.50
N ASN A 135 -4.68 2.80 -5.49
CA ASN A 135 -3.37 2.25 -5.83
C ASN A 135 -3.03 2.48 -7.30
N VAL A 136 -3.96 2.20 -8.23
CA VAL A 136 -3.77 2.49 -9.66
C VAL A 136 -3.49 3.97 -9.88
N TYR A 137 -4.22 4.85 -9.22
CA TYR A 137 -4.01 6.29 -9.33
C TYR A 137 -2.62 6.72 -8.83
N THR A 138 -2.18 6.19 -7.70
CA THR A 138 -0.83 6.43 -7.14
C THR A 138 0.27 5.94 -8.09
N ILE A 139 0.08 4.78 -8.73
CA ILE A 139 0.99 4.23 -9.74
C ILE A 139 1.08 5.16 -10.95
N LEU A 140 -0.05 5.62 -11.49
CA LEU A 140 -0.09 6.53 -12.64
C LEU A 140 0.59 7.88 -12.37
N LEU A 141 0.40 8.43 -11.16
CA LEU A 141 1.08 9.67 -10.72
C LEU A 141 2.59 9.48 -10.60
N SER A 142 3.03 8.36 -10.01
CA SER A 142 4.45 8.03 -9.83
C SER A 142 5.13 7.87 -11.20
N HIS A 143 4.48 7.18 -12.13
CA HIS A 143 4.97 7.02 -13.51
C HIS A 143 5.07 8.35 -14.25
N SER A 144 4.05 9.20 -14.13
CA SER A 144 4.03 10.52 -14.79
C SER A 144 5.16 11.41 -14.27
N PHE A 145 5.45 11.36 -12.97
CA PHE A 145 6.54 12.15 -12.36
C PHE A 145 7.92 11.60 -12.68
N TYR A 146 8.08 10.27 -12.71
CA TYR A 146 9.32 9.65 -13.18
C TYR A 146 9.66 10.10 -14.61
N LYS A 147 8.68 10.10 -15.51
CA LYS A 147 8.90 10.52 -16.90
C LYS A 147 9.24 12.01 -17.02
N GLN A 148 8.61 12.86 -16.20
CA GLN A 148 8.94 14.29 -16.12
C GLN A 148 10.38 14.52 -15.64
N LEU A 149 10.82 13.79 -14.61
CA LEU A 149 12.19 13.86 -14.12
C LEU A 149 13.21 13.40 -15.18
N ASN A 150 12.96 12.27 -15.84
CA ASN A 150 13.85 11.73 -16.86
C ASN A 150 13.98 12.69 -18.06
N SER A 151 12.90 13.39 -18.44
CA SER A 151 12.97 14.41 -19.49
C SER A 151 13.77 15.66 -19.10
N ARG A 152 13.94 15.93 -17.80
CA ARG A 152 14.76 17.04 -17.29
C ARG A 152 16.24 16.69 -17.18
N GLU A 153 16.57 15.43 -16.94
CA GLU A 153 17.98 14.94 -16.89
C GLU A 153 18.59 14.76 -18.29
N GLU A 154 17.77 14.66 -19.35
CA GLU A 154 18.22 14.55 -20.75
C GLU A 154 18.52 15.90 -21.45
N VAL A 155 18.41 17.04 -20.72
CA VAL A 155 18.74 18.41 -21.18
C VAL A 155 19.96 18.93 -20.43
#